data_AF-A0A2E7KXQ9-F1
#
_entry.id   AF-A0A2E7KXQ9-F1
#
_cell.length_a   1.000
_cell.length_b   1.000
_cell.length_c   1.000
_cell.angle_alpha   90.00
_cell.angle_beta   90.00
_cell.angle_gamma   90.00
#
_symmetry.space_group_name_H-M   'P 1'
#
loop_
_entity.id
_entity.type
_entity.pdbx_description
1 polymer ?
#
loop_
_entity_poly.entity_id
_entity_poly.type
_entity_poly.pdbx_seq_one_letter_code
_entity_poly.pdbx_strand_id
1 'polypeptide(L)'
;MSLIPFQYSSPGHSLYRSLILLISISASFDTLAQEDKINYEEHVRPILADRCLSCHNPDKAKGGLDLSTYSATMQGGSSGEIVNPGDPSGSRLYLSVTHKEEPIMPPKG
;
A
#
# COMPACT_ATOMS: atom_id res chain seq x y z
N MET A 1 -54.16 28.10 -56.84
CA MET A 1 -54.86 28.70 -55.69
C MET A 1 -54.56 27.83 -54.49
N SER A 2 -53.47 28.09 -53.75
CA SER A 2 -53.36 29.06 -52.65
C SER A 2 -54.22 28.68 -51.45
N LEU A 3 -53.69 28.98 -50.24
CA LEU A 3 -54.24 28.80 -48.89
C LEU A 3 -53.78 27.46 -48.27
N ILE A 4 -53.05 27.34 -47.13
CA ILE A 4 -52.75 28.20 -45.96
C ILE A 4 -51.54 27.56 -45.22
N PRO A 5 -50.64 28.30 -44.54
CA PRO A 5 -49.58 27.70 -43.72
C PRO A 5 -50.10 27.06 -42.42
N PHE A 6 -49.61 25.86 -42.13
CA PHE A 6 -49.79 25.16 -40.85
C PHE A 6 -48.93 25.85 -39.78
N GLN A 7 -49.55 26.66 -38.93
CA GLN A 7 -48.89 27.22 -37.75
C GLN A 7 -48.75 26.12 -36.69
N TYR A 8 -47.54 25.57 -36.56
CA TYR A 8 -47.18 24.64 -35.49
C TYR A 8 -46.97 25.42 -34.19
N SER A 9 -48.04 25.60 -33.42
CA SER A 9 -47.99 26.16 -32.07
C SER A 9 -47.34 25.13 -31.13
N SER A 10 -46.09 25.38 -30.72
CA SER A 10 -45.36 24.50 -29.80
C SER A 10 -45.90 24.66 -28.37
N PRO A 11 -46.30 23.58 -27.69
CA PRO A 11 -46.74 23.68 -26.31
C PRO A 11 -45.54 23.86 -25.36
N GLY A 12 -45.50 25.03 -24.71
CA GLY A 12 -45.13 25.20 -23.30
C GLY A 12 -43.83 24.54 -22.80
N HIS A 13 -42.68 25.16 -23.08
CA HIS A 13 -41.38 24.90 -22.44
C HIS A 13 -41.33 25.24 -20.93
N SER A 14 -42.47 25.50 -20.27
CA SER A 14 -42.52 26.01 -18.89
C SER A 14 -42.49 24.94 -17.82
N LEU A 15 -42.73 23.67 -18.16
CA LEU A 15 -42.89 22.60 -17.16
C LEU A 15 -41.67 21.67 -17.06
N TYR A 16 -40.79 21.67 -18.06
CA TYR A 16 -39.57 20.84 -18.05
C TYR A 16 -38.39 21.48 -17.30
N ARG A 17 -38.46 22.79 -17.00
CA ARG A 17 -37.41 23.49 -16.24
C ARG A 17 -37.38 23.15 -14.75
N SER A 18 -38.49 22.67 -14.20
CA SER A 18 -38.60 22.37 -12.75
C SER A 18 -38.21 20.93 -12.39
N LEU A 19 -38.07 20.02 -13.36
CA LEU A 19 -37.72 18.63 -13.09
C LEU A 19 -36.22 18.33 -13.08
N ILE A 20 -35.38 19.30 -13.49
CA ILE A 20 -33.91 19.15 -13.54
C ILE A 20 -33.25 19.47 -12.17
N LEU A 21 -33.96 20.12 -11.25
CA LEU A 21 -33.37 20.61 -10.00
C LEU A 21 -33.35 19.59 -8.82
N LEU A 22 -33.88 18.37 -8.99
CA LEU A 22 -33.99 17.39 -7.90
C LEU A 22 -33.04 16.17 -8.01
N ILE A 23 -32.16 16.13 -9.02
CA ILE A 23 -31.25 14.99 -9.24
C ILE A 23 -29.83 15.24 -8.70
N SER A 24 -29.53 16.43 -8.15
CA SER A 24 -28.12 16.86 -7.97
C SER A 24 -27.50 16.75 -6.56
N ILE A 25 -28.16 16.24 -5.51
CA ILE A 25 -27.60 16.34 -4.12
C ILE A 25 -27.67 15.02 -3.33
N SER A 26 -27.27 13.90 -3.93
CA SER A 26 -26.92 12.71 -3.14
C SER A 26 -25.89 11.83 -3.83
N ALA A 27 -24.82 12.45 -4.34
CA ALA A 27 -23.57 11.72 -4.47
C ALA A 27 -22.97 11.67 -3.06
N SER A 28 -23.38 10.66 -2.28
CA SER A 28 -22.64 10.25 -1.10
C SER A 28 -21.25 9.83 -1.59
N PHE A 29 -20.27 10.69 -1.42
CA PHE A 29 -18.88 10.30 -1.59
C PHE A 29 -18.54 9.43 -0.39
N ASP A 30 -18.80 8.13 -0.52
CA ASP A 30 -18.21 7.12 0.34
C ASP A 30 -16.69 7.26 0.21
N THR A 31 -16.09 8.01 1.12
CA THR A 31 -14.64 8.00 1.31
C THR A 31 -14.34 6.64 1.92
N LEU A 32 -14.10 5.65 1.06
CA LEU A 32 -13.49 4.40 1.49
C LEU A 32 -12.11 4.79 2.03
N ALA A 33 -11.97 4.78 3.35
CA ALA A 33 -10.68 4.82 4.00
C ALA A 33 -9.88 3.64 3.42
N GLN A 34 -8.97 3.96 2.50
CA GLN A 34 -8.04 3.01 1.96
C GLN A 34 -7.07 2.67 3.10
N GLU A 35 -7.25 1.49 3.71
CA GLU A 35 -6.25 0.92 4.60
C GLU A 35 -4.92 0.87 3.83
N ASP A 36 -3.94 1.65 4.29
CA ASP A 36 -2.63 1.70 3.67
C ASP A 36 -1.99 0.32 3.79
N LYS A 37 -1.95 -0.40 2.67
CA LYS A 37 -1.37 -1.73 2.62
C LYS A 37 0.13 -1.61 2.86
N ILE A 38 0.59 -2.24 3.95
CA ILE A 38 2.02 -2.35 4.25
C ILE A 38 2.73 -3.02 3.08
N ASN A 39 3.75 -2.35 2.56
CA ASN A 39 4.61 -2.85 1.51
C ASN A 39 6.09 -2.70 1.90
N TYR A 40 6.92 -3.57 1.33
CA TYR A 40 8.34 -3.64 1.70
C TYR A 40 9.09 -2.34 1.42
N GLU A 41 8.88 -1.75 0.25
CA GLU A 41 9.71 -0.64 -0.24
C GLU A 41 9.52 0.63 0.60
N GLU A 42 8.28 0.95 0.96
CA GLU A 42 7.95 2.17 1.70
C GLU A 42 8.05 1.98 3.22
N HIS A 43 7.77 0.78 3.73
CA HIS A 43 7.61 0.57 5.17
C HIS A 43 8.76 -0.22 5.80
N VAL A 44 9.32 -1.21 5.10
CA VAL A 44 10.32 -2.14 5.67
C VAL A 44 11.73 -1.71 5.31
N ARG A 45 12.00 -1.44 4.03
CA ARG A 45 13.34 -1.09 3.54
C ARG A 45 13.95 0.11 4.27
N PRO A 46 13.22 1.21 4.58
CA PRO A 46 13.81 2.34 5.31
C PRO A 46 14.27 1.96 6.72
N ILE A 47 13.55 1.07 7.42
CA ILE A 47 13.92 0.60 8.76
C ILE A 47 15.20 -0.21 8.69
N LEU A 48 15.29 -1.15 7.73
CA LEU A 48 16.49 -1.97 7.53
C LEU A 48 17.69 -1.10 7.14
N ALA A 49 17.47 -0.10 6.27
CA ALA A 49 18.48 0.86 5.86
C ALA A 49 19.09 1.62 7.05
N ASP A 50 18.23 2.14 7.94
CA ASP A 50 18.66 2.95 9.08
C ASP A 50 19.31 2.12 10.20
N ARG A 51 18.84 0.89 10.43
CA ARG A 51 19.20 0.12 11.65
C ARG A 51 20.07 -1.11 11.41
N CYS A 52 20.07 -1.67 10.20
CA CYS A 52 20.67 -2.98 9.94
C CYS A 52 21.87 -2.90 8.98
N LEU A 53 21.84 -2.00 8.00
CA LEU A 53 22.86 -1.95 6.94
C LEU A 53 24.24 -1.50 7.40
N SER A 54 24.44 -1.07 8.65
CA SER A 54 25.80 -0.85 9.16
C SER A 54 26.61 -2.16 9.28
N CYS A 55 25.92 -3.30 9.38
CA CYS A 55 26.49 -4.63 9.64
C CYS A 55 25.98 -5.76 8.74
N HIS A 56 24.86 -5.56 8.02
CA HIS A 56 24.21 -6.56 7.17
C HIS A 56 23.96 -5.98 5.77
N ASN A 57 25.03 -5.83 5.00
CA ASN A 57 25.04 -5.24 3.67
C ASN A 57 26.00 -6.06 2.76
N PRO A 58 26.06 -5.82 1.44
CA PRO A 58 26.87 -6.64 0.54
C PRO A 58 28.38 -6.57 0.82
N ASP A 59 28.88 -5.44 1.33
CA ASP A 59 30.31 -5.25 1.66
C ASP A 59 30.67 -5.83 3.04
N LYS A 60 29.69 -5.89 3.95
CA LYS A 60 29.81 -6.35 5.33
C LYS A 60 28.56 -7.16 5.66
N ALA A 61 28.59 -8.44 5.31
CA ALA A 61 27.52 -9.40 5.57
C ALA A 61 27.83 -10.23 6.83
N LYS A 62 27.63 -9.65 8.02
CA LYS A 62 27.81 -10.44 9.26
C LYS A 62 26.85 -11.62 9.29
N GLY A 63 27.35 -12.81 9.65
CA GLY A 63 26.57 -14.05 9.58
C GLY A 63 26.15 -14.43 8.16
N GLY A 64 26.84 -13.90 7.14
CA GLY A 64 26.53 -14.10 5.73
C GLY A 64 25.21 -13.47 5.28
N LEU A 65 24.66 -12.54 6.07
CA LEU A 65 23.34 -11.94 5.83
C LEU A 65 23.46 -10.55 5.20
N ASP A 66 22.75 -10.34 4.09
CA ASP A 66 22.56 -9.06 3.42
C ASP A 66 21.07 -8.66 3.45
N LEU A 67 20.77 -7.49 4.03
CA LEU A 67 19.42 -6.94 4.16
C LEU A 67 19.18 -5.73 3.24
N SER A 68 20.11 -5.45 2.31
CA SER A 68 20.04 -4.27 1.44
C SER A 68 18.93 -4.34 0.40
N THR A 69 18.51 -5.56 0.02
CA THR A 69 17.44 -5.79 -0.95
C THR A 69 16.45 -6.82 -0.44
N TYR A 70 15.23 -6.78 -0.99
CA TYR A 70 14.21 -7.79 -0.70
C TYR A 70 14.71 -9.20 -1.05
N SER A 71 15.32 -9.36 -2.23
CA SER A 71 15.81 -10.67 -2.69
C SER A 71 16.88 -11.24 -1.77
N ALA A 72 17.84 -10.42 -1.33
CA ALA A 72 18.88 -10.85 -0.39
C ALA A 72 18.29 -11.20 0.99
N THR A 73 17.33 -10.40 1.47
CA THR A 73 16.62 -10.67 2.73
C THR A 73 15.91 -12.02 2.70
N MET A 74 15.24 -12.35 1.59
CA MET A 74 14.55 -13.62 1.42
C MET A 74 15.49 -14.80 1.19
N GLN A 75 16.69 -14.57 0.64
CA GLN A 75 17.72 -15.61 0.51
C GLN A 75 18.30 -16.01 1.88
N GLY A 76 18.34 -15.07 2.82
CA GLY A 76 18.83 -15.30 4.17
C GLY A 76 20.36 -15.29 4.28
N GLY A 77 20.87 -15.93 5.33
CA GLY A 77 22.29 -15.88 5.67
C GLY A 77 22.92 -17.26 5.84
N SER A 78 24.10 -17.32 6.46
CA SER A 78 24.81 -18.58 6.72
C SER A 78 24.03 -19.56 7.59
N SER A 79 23.06 -19.07 8.37
CA SER A 79 22.16 -19.89 9.18
C SER A 79 20.88 -20.31 8.47
N GLY A 80 20.77 -20.06 7.16
CA GLY A 80 19.59 -20.35 6.35
C GLY A 80 18.58 -19.20 6.29
N GLU A 81 17.32 -19.57 6.05
CA GLU A 81 16.19 -18.65 5.95
C GLU A 81 15.99 -17.86 7.25
N ILE A 82 15.66 -16.57 7.10
CA ILE A 82 15.45 -15.66 8.23
C ILE A 82 14.03 -15.10 8.29
N VAL A 83 13.26 -15.25 7.22
CA VAL A 83 11.90 -14.75 7.08
C VAL A 83 11.03 -15.90 6.58
N ASN A 84 10.05 -16.30 7.39
CA ASN A 84 9.01 -17.24 7.03
C ASN A 84 7.74 -16.44 6.71
N PRO A 85 7.32 -16.37 5.43
CA PRO A 85 6.17 -15.56 5.04
C PRO A 85 4.90 -15.94 5.82
N GLY A 86 4.29 -14.95 6.49
CA GLY A 86 3.08 -15.16 7.29
C GLY A 86 3.29 -15.77 8.68
N ASP A 87 4.53 -16.15 9.03
CA ASP A 87 4.86 -16.71 10.34
C ASP A 87 5.99 -15.92 11.02
N PRO A 88 5.66 -14.87 11.80
CA PRO A 88 6.66 -14.11 12.54
C PRO A 88 7.33 -14.96 13.64
N SER A 89 6.63 -15.93 14.22
CA SER A 89 7.15 -16.77 15.31
C SER A 89 8.21 -17.77 14.82
N GLY A 90 8.14 -18.19 13.56
CA GLY A 90 9.20 -18.97 12.89
C GLY A 90 10.27 -18.12 12.20
N SER A 91 10.09 -16.80 12.09
CA SER A 91 11.02 -15.91 11.40
C SER A 91 12.16 -15.47 12.32
N ARG A 92 13.37 -15.99 12.07
CA ARG A 92 14.56 -15.65 12.87
C ARG A 92 14.87 -14.15 12.90
N LEU A 93 14.60 -13.42 11.82
CA LEU A 93 14.75 -11.96 11.79
C LEU A 93 13.89 -11.30 12.88
N TYR A 94 12.63 -11.71 13.00
CA TYR A 94 11.71 -11.18 14.01
C TYR A 94 12.12 -11.59 15.43
N LEU A 95 12.49 -12.86 15.63
CA LEU A 95 12.91 -13.36 16.94
C LEU A 95 14.18 -12.66 17.44
N SER A 96 15.15 -12.41 16.56
CA SER A 96 16.42 -11.77 16.89
C SER A 96 16.24 -10.29 17.29
N VAL A 97 15.37 -9.55 16.60
CA VAL A 97 15.12 -8.12 16.91
C VAL A 97 14.17 -7.91 18.09
N THR A 98 13.33 -8.89 18.40
CA THR A 98 12.47 -8.88 19.59
C THR A 98 13.11 -9.56 20.81
N HIS A 99 14.39 -9.92 20.69
CA HIS A 99 15.22 -10.55 21.74
C HIS A 99 14.62 -11.85 22.29
N LYS A 100 13.93 -12.61 21.44
CA LYS A 100 13.32 -13.92 21.77
C LYS A 100 14.25 -15.10 21.47
N GLU A 101 15.29 -14.90 20.66
CA GLU A 101 16.28 -15.92 20.29
C GLU A 101 17.67 -15.28 20.12
N GLU A 102 18.73 -16.04 20.38
CA GLU A 102 20.10 -15.63 20.06
C GLU A 102 20.47 -15.94 18.60
N PRO A 103 21.27 -15.07 17.95
CA PRO A 103 21.87 -13.85 18.49
C PRO A 103 20.86 -12.69 18.56
N ILE A 104 20.90 -11.93 19.65
CA ILE A 104 20.11 -10.71 19.79
C ILE A 104 20.63 -9.61 18.84
N MET A 105 19.70 -8.85 18.26
CA MET A 105 20.03 -7.75 17.35
C MET A 105 19.36 -6.44 17.79
N PRO A 106 20.05 -5.30 17.69
CA PRO A 106 21.50 -5.17 17.46
C PRO A 106 22.34 -5.64 18.67
N PRO A 107 23.59 -6.11 18.48
CA PRO A 107 24.41 -6.68 19.56
C PRO A 107 24.93 -5.65 20.57
N LYS A 108 24.90 -4.37 20.20
CA LYS A 108 25.12 -3.23 21.09
C LYS A 108 23.87 -2.37 20.96
N GLY A 109 22.87 -2.66 21.79
CA GLY A 109 21.68 -1.82 21.93
C GLY A 109 22.01 -0.45 22.48
#